data_AF-A0A8S8XQF1-F1
#
_entry.id   AF-A0A8S8XQF1-F1
#
_cell.length_a   1.000
_cell.length_b   1.000
_cell.length_c   1.000
_cell.angle_alpha   90.00
_cell.angle_beta   90.00
_cell.angle_gamma   90.00
#
_symmetry.space_group_name_H-M   'P 1'
#
loop_
_entity.id
_entity.type
_entity.pdbx_description
1 polymer ?
#
loop_
_entity_poly.entity_id
_entity_poly.type
_entity_poly.pdbx_seq_one_letter_code
_entity_poly.pdbx_strand_id
1 'polypeptide(L)'
;MVVSNADVHHTYSRLYASSSVAQRRTRKLEKADWSMSLFVLYFGTDIAYDDVAHHTILFGPRYKGLLDDIFKGSELPDDFSLYLHVPTVDRQEPRPEGCSAAYVLPRCLTSGRADVDWDAIAEAYGDASSRPWKWRCLT
;
A
#
# COMPACT_ATOMS: atom_id res chain seq x y z
N MET A 1 16.27 1.06 -31.38
CA MET A 1 15.00 0.80 -30.65
C MET A 1 15.15 1.38 -29.24
N VAL A 2 14.11 2.00 -28.69
CA VAL A 2 14.10 2.54 -27.32
C VAL A 2 12.99 1.83 -26.54
N VAL A 3 13.29 1.41 -25.31
CA VAL A 3 12.35 0.78 -24.38
C VAL A 3 12.29 1.63 -23.12
N SER A 4 11.08 2.00 -22.67
CA SER A 4 10.87 2.79 -21.45
C SER A 4 10.28 1.90 -20.35
N ASN A 5 10.89 1.94 -19.15
CA ASN A 5 10.34 1.34 -17.93
C ASN A 5 9.69 2.39 -17.00
N ALA A 6 9.53 3.63 -17.48
CA ALA A 6 8.83 4.66 -16.73
C ALA A 6 7.32 4.44 -16.79
N ASP A 7 6.58 5.09 -15.88
CA ASP A 7 5.13 5.13 -15.95
C ASP A 7 4.65 5.56 -17.35
N VAL A 8 3.61 4.89 -17.85
CA VAL A 8 3.13 5.06 -19.22
C VAL A 8 2.51 6.45 -19.42
N HIS A 9 1.83 6.98 -18.40
CA HIS A 9 1.30 8.33 -18.45
C HIS A 9 2.43 9.35 -18.44
N HIS A 10 3.45 9.20 -17.59
CA HIS A 10 4.65 10.05 -17.61
C HIS A 10 5.37 10.02 -18.98
N THR A 11 5.54 8.82 -19.55
CA THR A 11 6.20 8.65 -20.85
C THR A 11 5.48 9.43 -21.94
N TYR A 12 4.15 9.33 -22.06
CA TYR A 12 3.42 10.05 -23.10
C TYR A 12 3.21 11.54 -22.80
N SER A 13 2.90 11.90 -21.55
CA SER A 13 2.55 13.26 -21.16
C SER A 13 3.75 14.19 -21.03
N ARG A 14 4.94 13.67 -20.70
CA ARG A 14 6.16 14.45 -20.50
C ARG A 14 7.19 14.17 -21.58
N LEU A 15 7.66 12.93 -21.70
CA LEU A 15 8.80 12.61 -22.57
C LEU A 15 8.47 12.76 -24.07
N TYR A 16 7.24 12.45 -24.47
CA TYR A 16 6.76 12.57 -25.86
C TYR A 16 5.70 13.66 -26.05
N ALA A 17 5.66 14.68 -25.19
CA ALA A 17 4.60 15.70 -25.16
C ALA A 17 4.38 16.44 -26.50
N SER A 18 5.43 16.57 -27.33
CA SER A 18 5.37 17.21 -28.65
C SER A 18 4.70 16.36 -29.73
N SER A 19 4.49 15.06 -29.49
CA SER A 19 3.86 14.16 -30.46
C SER A 19 2.34 14.18 -30.35
N SER A 20 1.65 14.42 -31.47
CA SER A 20 0.18 14.41 -31.52
C SER A 20 -0.42 13.05 -31.16
N VAL A 21 0.31 11.95 -31.42
CA VAL A 21 -0.10 10.60 -31.02
C VAL A 21 -0.02 10.44 -29.51
N ALA A 22 1.07 10.92 -28.90
CA ALA A 22 1.26 10.88 -27.45
C ALA A 22 0.23 11.74 -26.71
N GLN A 23 -0.14 12.89 -27.26
CA GLN A 23 -1.20 13.74 -26.71
C GLN A 23 -2.57 13.02 -26.70
N ARG A 24 -2.92 12.31 -27.77
CA ARG A 24 -4.15 11.49 -27.79
C ARG A 24 -4.11 10.35 -26.77
N ARG A 25 -2.96 9.71 -26.59
CA ARG A 25 -2.76 8.66 -25.58
C ARG A 25 -2.88 9.21 -24.16
N THR A 26 -2.27 10.38 -23.90
CA THR A 26 -2.36 11.08 -22.61
C THR A 26 -3.81 11.35 -22.23
N ARG A 27 -4.59 11.98 -23.12
CA ARG A 27 -6.03 12.24 -22.88
C ARG A 27 -6.87 10.98 -22.61
N LYS A 28 -6.44 9.82 -23.13
CA LYS A 28 -7.10 8.53 -22.85
C LYS A 28 -6.71 8.02 -21.46
N LEU A 29 -5.45 8.16 -21.07
CA LEU A 29 -4.93 7.74 -19.77
C LEU A 29 -5.43 8.61 -18.62
N GLU A 30 -5.59 9.92 -18.85
CA GLU A 30 -6.19 10.86 -17.88
C GLU A 30 -7.64 10.51 -17.52
N LYS A 31 -8.32 9.73 -18.36
CA LYS A 31 -9.70 9.26 -18.15
C LYS A 31 -9.78 7.78 -17.75
N ALA A 32 -8.64 7.11 -17.58
CA ALA A 32 -8.61 5.70 -17.23
C ALA A 32 -8.87 5.50 -15.74
N ASP A 33 -9.45 4.35 -15.40
CA ASP A 33 -9.53 3.90 -14.02
C ASP A 33 -8.16 3.36 -13.59
N TRP A 34 -7.53 4.08 -12.66
CA TRP A 34 -6.24 3.71 -12.08
C TRP A 34 -6.42 2.72 -10.93
N SER A 35 -5.40 1.89 -10.71
CA SER A 35 -5.38 0.97 -9.57
C SER A 35 -5.37 1.73 -8.25
N MET A 36 -5.78 1.05 -7.18
CA MET A 36 -5.63 1.56 -5.81
C MET A 36 -4.15 1.77 -5.45
N SER A 37 -3.91 2.66 -4.49
CA SER A 37 -2.58 2.83 -3.89
C SER A 37 -2.44 1.94 -2.65
N LEU A 38 -1.24 1.97 -2.07
CA LEU A 38 -0.89 1.22 -0.86
C LEU A 38 -0.18 2.16 0.11
N PHE A 39 -0.49 2.01 1.39
CA PHE A 39 0.33 2.55 2.47
C PHE A 39 1.17 1.40 3.02
N VAL A 40 2.45 1.65 3.27
CA VAL A 40 3.39 0.62 3.73
C VAL A 40 3.94 1.00 5.09
N LEU A 41 3.66 0.16 6.10
CA LEU A 41 4.23 0.30 7.42
C LEU A 41 5.23 -0.82 7.67
N TYR A 42 6.51 -0.46 7.80
CA TYR A 42 7.57 -1.36 8.22
C TYR A 42 7.73 -1.28 9.73
N PHE A 43 7.85 -2.41 10.40
CA PHE A 43 8.04 -2.45 11.85
C PHE A 43 8.88 -3.64 12.31
N GLY A 44 9.53 -3.45 13.46
CA GLY A 44 10.26 -4.47 14.20
C GLY A 44 9.57 -4.74 15.54
N THR A 45 9.60 -5.99 15.97
CA THR A 45 8.94 -6.48 17.20
C THR A 45 9.93 -7.22 18.06
N ASP A 46 9.68 -7.27 19.36
CA ASP A 46 10.47 -8.02 20.35
C ASP A 46 9.96 -9.47 20.53
N ILE A 47 9.02 -9.90 19.67
CA ILE A 47 8.45 -11.25 19.67
C ILE A 47 8.66 -11.97 18.34
N ALA A 48 8.75 -13.30 18.42
CA ALA A 48 8.73 -14.19 17.28
C ALA A 48 7.29 -14.52 16.90
N TYR A 49 6.93 -14.31 15.62
CA TYR A 49 5.65 -14.74 15.06
C TYR A 49 5.80 -16.13 14.48
N ASP A 50 5.82 -17.16 15.33
CA ASP A 50 5.96 -18.56 14.90
C ASP A 50 4.64 -19.15 14.37
N ASP A 51 3.51 -18.51 14.69
CA ASP A 51 2.15 -18.92 14.33
C ASP A 51 1.58 -18.18 13.11
N VAL A 52 2.38 -17.33 12.46
CA VAL A 52 1.98 -16.53 11.30
C VAL A 52 2.71 -17.03 10.07
N ALA A 53 2.00 -17.13 8.94
CA ALA A 53 2.62 -17.47 7.66
C ALA A 53 3.43 -16.29 7.11
N HIS A 54 4.47 -16.57 6.31
CA HIS A 54 5.26 -15.55 5.61
C HIS A 54 4.39 -14.48 4.94
N HIS A 55 3.29 -14.91 4.31
CA HIS A 55 2.29 -14.05 3.69
C HIS A 55 0.93 -14.31 4.33
N THR A 56 0.35 -13.29 4.95
CA THR A 56 -0.95 -13.40 5.61
C THR A 56 -1.89 -12.29 5.14
N ILE A 57 -3.12 -12.65 4.77
CA ILE A 57 -4.18 -11.68 4.44
C ILE A 57 -5.17 -11.64 5.59
N LEU A 58 -5.41 -10.44 6.10
CA LEU A 58 -6.33 -10.17 7.19
C LEU A 58 -7.55 -9.46 6.61
N PHE A 59 -8.70 -10.12 6.68
CA PHE A 59 -9.95 -9.57 6.20
C PHE A 59 -10.60 -8.73 7.29
N GLY A 60 -10.89 -7.46 6.97
CA GLY A 60 -11.71 -6.62 7.81
C GLY A 60 -13.19 -7.01 7.77
N PRO A 61 -14.02 -6.37 8.61
CA PRO A 61 -15.44 -6.71 8.75
C PRO A 61 -16.25 -6.49 7.47
N ARG A 62 -15.86 -5.52 6.63
CA ARG A 62 -16.58 -5.16 5.40
C ARG A 62 -15.73 -5.28 4.14
N TYR A 63 -15.17 -6.45 3.84
CA TYR A 63 -14.30 -6.61 2.67
C TYR A 63 -14.84 -6.00 1.36
N LYS A 64 -16.11 -6.27 1.01
CA LYS A 64 -16.74 -5.69 -0.19
C LYS A 64 -16.94 -4.18 -0.07
N GLY A 65 -17.43 -3.69 1.08
CA GLY A 65 -17.64 -2.26 1.33
C GLY A 65 -16.33 -1.48 1.23
N LEU A 66 -15.27 -2.00 1.84
CA LEU A 66 -13.93 -1.44 1.76
C LEU A 66 -13.44 -1.31 0.32
N LEU A 67 -13.66 -2.33 -0.53
CA LEU A 67 -13.30 -2.24 -1.95
C LEU A 67 -14.13 -1.20 -2.70
N ASP A 68 -15.44 -1.12 -2.42
CA ASP A 68 -16.28 -0.08 -3.01
C ASP A 68 -15.80 1.32 -2.59
N ASP A 69 -15.45 1.52 -1.31
CA ASP A 69 -14.91 2.77 -0.77
C ASP A 69 -13.57 3.11 -1.45
N ILE A 70 -12.66 2.14 -1.62
CA ILE A 70 -11.34 2.36 -2.25
C ILE A 70 -11.44 2.75 -3.74
N PHE A 71 -12.36 2.14 -4.50
CA PHE A 71 -12.44 2.33 -5.95
C PHE A 71 -13.42 3.43 -6.37
N LYS A 72 -14.44 3.73 -5.56
CA LYS A 72 -15.52 4.66 -5.90
C LYS A 72 -15.68 5.80 -4.90
N GLY A 73 -15.14 5.67 -3.69
CA GLY A 73 -15.21 6.68 -2.64
C GLY A 73 -14.21 7.82 -2.83
N SER A 74 -14.36 8.81 -1.96
CA SER A 74 -13.52 10.02 -1.89
C SER A 74 -12.91 10.25 -0.50
N GLU A 75 -13.11 9.31 0.42
CA GLU A 75 -12.70 9.40 1.83
C GLU A 75 -11.98 8.13 2.25
N LEU A 76 -11.01 8.25 3.17
CA LEU A 76 -10.29 7.10 3.68
C LEU A 76 -11.22 6.23 4.53
N PRO A 77 -11.27 4.91 4.27
CA PRO A 77 -12.03 3.99 5.10
C PRO A 77 -11.48 3.92 6.54
N ASP A 78 -12.38 3.84 7.52
CA ASP A 78 -12.02 3.64 8.93
C ASP A 78 -11.68 2.17 9.27
N ASP A 79 -11.95 1.24 8.35
CA ASP A 79 -11.67 -0.19 8.49
C ASP A 79 -10.66 -0.70 7.47
N PHE A 80 -9.89 -1.73 7.87
CA PHE A 80 -8.77 -2.22 7.08
C PHE A 80 -8.93 -3.68 6.70
N SER A 81 -8.50 -3.99 5.48
CA SER A 81 -8.03 -5.33 5.14
C SER A 81 -6.55 -5.24 4.85
N LEU A 82 -5.76 -6.00 5.59
CA LEU A 82 -4.32 -5.86 5.68
C LEU A 82 -3.64 -7.02 4.97
N TYR A 83 -2.54 -6.75 4.30
CA TYR A 83 -1.60 -7.77 3.91
C TYR A 83 -0.37 -7.66 4.81
N LEU A 84 -0.08 -8.72 5.54
CA LEU A 84 1.05 -8.84 6.45
C LEU A 84 2.12 -9.72 5.80
N HIS A 85 3.36 -9.24 5.86
CA HIS A 85 4.52 -9.94 5.36
C HIS A 85 5.55 -10.10 6.48
N VAL A 86 5.82 -11.34 6.87
CA VAL A 86 6.78 -11.70 7.93
C VAL A 86 7.85 -12.64 7.36
N PRO A 87 8.88 -12.10 6.69
CA PRO A 87 9.90 -12.92 6.02
C PRO A 87 10.81 -13.64 7.01
N THR A 88 10.82 -13.21 8.28
CA THR A 88 11.66 -13.82 9.32
C THR A 88 11.22 -15.24 9.69
N VAL A 89 10.02 -15.66 9.29
CA VAL A 89 9.50 -17.02 9.54
C VAL A 89 10.30 -18.06 8.75
N ASP A 90 10.66 -17.74 7.50
CA ASP A 90 11.37 -18.67 6.62
C ASP A 90 12.89 -18.46 6.60
N ARG A 91 13.41 -17.47 7.36
CA ARG A 91 14.84 -17.13 7.32
C ARG A 91 15.69 -17.99 8.25
N GLN A 92 16.77 -18.54 7.69
CA GLN A 92 17.89 -19.14 8.42
C GLN A 92 18.98 -18.12 8.81
N GLU A 93 18.86 -16.86 8.38
CA GLU A 93 19.84 -15.82 8.68
C GLU A 93 19.81 -15.40 10.16
N PRO A 94 20.96 -14.96 10.71
CA PRO A 94 21.03 -14.54 12.11
C PRO A 94 20.16 -13.30 12.33
N ARG A 95 19.09 -13.48 13.10
CA ARG A 95 18.24 -12.43 13.64
C ARG A 95 18.50 -12.33 15.15
N PRO A 96 18.32 -11.17 15.78
CA PRO A 96 18.27 -11.09 17.24
C PRO A 96 17.24 -12.07 17.81
N GLU A 97 17.65 -12.90 18.77
CA GLU A 97 16.77 -13.88 19.39
C GLU A 97 15.48 -13.22 19.87
N GLY A 98 14.33 -13.79 19.52
CA GLY A 98 13.04 -13.23 19.90
C GLY A 98 12.52 -12.06 19.05
N CYS A 99 13.26 -11.42 18.13
CA CYS A 99 12.77 -10.18 17.46
C CYS A 99 12.34 -10.27 15.96
N SER A 100 11.06 -10.05 15.58
CA SER A 100 10.62 -10.15 14.15
C SER A 100 10.63 -8.83 13.41
N ALA A 101 10.95 -8.90 12.11
CA ALA A 101 10.77 -7.80 11.18
C ALA A 101 9.59 -8.12 10.25
N ALA A 102 8.67 -7.17 10.09
CA ALA A 102 7.50 -7.34 9.26
C ALA A 102 7.14 -6.03 8.55
N TYR A 103 6.29 -6.12 7.53
CA TYR A 103 5.57 -4.96 7.04
C TYR A 103 4.10 -5.29 6.83
N VAL A 104 3.26 -4.28 6.96
CA VAL A 104 1.84 -4.37 6.70
C VAL A 104 1.44 -3.38 5.60
N LEU A 105 0.53 -3.83 4.73
CA LEU A 105 -0.04 -3.07 3.62
C LEU A 105 -1.55 -2.92 3.83
N PRO A 106 -2.01 -1.85 4.51
CA PRO A 106 -3.37 -1.38 4.35
C PRO A 106 -3.57 -0.86 2.92
N ARG A 107 -4.62 -1.36 2.26
CA ARG A 107 -5.07 -0.78 0.99
C ARG A 107 -5.60 0.63 1.23
N CYS A 108 -5.23 1.57 0.37
CA CYS A 108 -5.71 2.95 0.42
C CYS A 108 -6.23 3.43 -0.94
N LEU A 109 -6.91 4.57 -0.93
CA LEU A 109 -7.42 5.20 -2.14
C LEU A 109 -6.31 5.48 -3.15
N THR A 110 -6.62 5.40 -4.43
CA THR A 110 -5.71 5.85 -5.50
C THR A 110 -5.25 7.29 -5.24
N SER A 111 -3.94 7.54 -5.41
CA SER A 111 -3.38 8.89 -5.34
C SER A 111 -4.16 9.87 -6.22
N GLY A 112 -4.62 10.98 -5.63
CA GLY A 112 -5.43 12.02 -6.30
C GLY A 112 -6.94 11.80 -6.30
N ARG A 113 -7.48 10.69 -5.75
CA ARG A 113 -8.94 10.53 -5.54
C ARG A 113 -9.46 11.16 -4.25
N ALA A 114 -8.61 11.29 -3.23
CA ALA A 114 -8.91 12.02 -2.02
C ALA A 114 -7.81 13.04 -1.74
N ASP A 115 -8.24 14.19 -1.23
CA ASP A 115 -7.35 15.26 -0.78
C ASP A 115 -6.86 14.93 0.63
N VAL A 116 -5.94 13.97 0.70
CA VAL A 116 -5.37 13.46 1.95
C VAL A 116 -3.98 14.06 2.12
N ASP A 117 -3.81 14.81 3.20
CA ASP A 117 -2.50 15.23 3.69
C ASP A 117 -1.83 14.07 4.45
N TRP A 118 -1.07 13.26 3.73
CA TRP A 118 -0.37 12.11 4.30
C TRP A 118 0.68 12.54 5.34
N ASP A 119 1.28 13.73 5.22
CA ASP A 119 2.26 14.19 6.21
C ASP A 119 1.58 14.45 7.57
N ALA A 120 0.32 14.88 7.56
CA ALA A 120 -0.47 15.08 8.78
C ALA A 120 -1.06 13.78 9.35
N ILE A 121 -1.43 12.81 8.52
CA ILE A 121 -2.21 11.63 8.97
C ILE A 121 -1.43 10.32 9.04
N ALA A 122 -0.23 10.22 8.46
CA ALA A 122 0.48 8.95 8.28
C ALA A 122 0.71 8.19 9.60
N GLU A 123 1.07 8.90 10.67
CA GLU A 123 1.28 8.30 12.00
C GLU A 123 -0.02 7.72 12.56
N ALA A 124 -1.09 8.53 12.61
CA ALA A 124 -2.40 8.09 13.10
C ALA A 124 -2.99 6.94 12.27
N TYR A 125 -2.80 6.97 10.94
CA TYR A 125 -3.23 5.92 10.04
C TYR A 125 -2.42 4.63 10.22
N GLY A 126 -1.09 4.75 10.40
CA GLY A 126 -0.20 3.65 10.75
C GLY A 126 -0.63 2.97 12.06
N ASP A 127 -0.87 3.76 13.10
CA ASP A 127 -1.36 3.29 14.40
C ASP A 127 -2.73 2.62 14.29
N ALA A 128 -3.67 3.22 13.56
CA ALA A 128 -4.99 2.63 13.35
C ALA A 128 -4.91 1.27 12.65
N SER A 129 -4.03 1.14 11.66
CA SER A 129 -3.79 -0.11 10.94
C SER A 129 -3.09 -1.18 11.80
N SER A 130 -2.33 -0.75 12.79
CA SER A 130 -1.58 -1.64 13.69
C SER A 130 -2.46 -2.17 14.83
N ARG A 131 -3.41 -1.37 15.34
CA ARG A 131 -4.30 -1.67 16.49
C ARG A 131 -4.99 -3.03 16.55
N PRO A 132 -5.50 -3.64 15.45
CA PRO A 132 -6.15 -4.94 15.53
C PRO A 132 -5.22 -6.03 16.05
N TRP A 133 -3.92 -5.78 15.99
CA TRP A 133 -2.88 -6.59 16.57
C TRP A 133 -2.26 -5.78 17.71
N LYS A 134 -2.17 -6.38 18.90
CA LYS A 134 -1.22 -5.87 19.90
C LYS A 134 0.18 -6.22 19.42
N TRP A 135 0.66 -5.57 18.36
CA TRP A 135 2.06 -5.61 18.01
C TRP A 135 2.80 -5.08 19.23
N ARG A 136 3.46 -5.96 19.99
CA ARG A 136 4.48 -5.53 20.92
C ARG A 136 5.66 -5.11 20.06
N CYS A 137 5.54 -3.91 19.50
CA CYS A 137 6.62 -3.18 18.87
C CYS A 137 7.23 -2.28 19.95
N LEU A 138 8.55 -2.15 19.92
CA LEU A 138 9.27 -1.17 20.72
C LEU A 138 8.84 0.24 20.29
N THR A 139 8.05 0.88 21.14
CA THR A 139 8.04 2.35 21.33
C THR A 139 8.19 2.60 22.82
#